data_AF-K2PA15-F1
#
_entry.id   AF-K2PA15-F1
#
_cell.length_a   1.000
_cell.length_b   1.000
_cell.length_c   1.000
_cell.angle_alpha   90.00
_cell.angle_beta   90.00
_cell.angle_gamma   90.00
#
_symmetry.space_group_name_H-M   'P 1'
#
loop_
_entity.id
_entity.type
_entity.pdbx_description
1 polymer ?
#
loop_
_entity_poly.entity_id
_entity_poly.type
_entity_poly.pdbx_seq_one_letter_code
_entity_poly.pdbx_strand_id
1 'polypeptide(L)'
;MKRSIEEMIACRKAPRAPDGKRRGVRMADLAERACRFPIREVAGGIHFCAAPVEPERWAAGGQHSRYCAFHRVFLLQCESVAEEDA
;
A
#
# COMPACT_ATOMS: atom_id res chain seq x y z
N MET A 1 -10.62 3.25 -17.44
CA MET A 1 -9.42 4.09 -17.23
C MET A 1 -8.32 3.16 -16.71
N LYS A 2 -7.44 2.66 -17.58
CA LYS A 2 -6.33 1.76 -17.21
C LYS A 2 -5.29 2.61 -16.46
N ARG A 3 -5.20 2.45 -15.13
CA ARG A 3 -4.15 3.07 -14.31
C ARG A 3 -2.96 2.11 -14.34
N SER A 4 -1.88 2.47 -15.04
CA SER A 4 -0.77 1.55 -15.27
C SER A 4 0.02 1.33 -13.97
N ILE A 5 0.66 0.15 -13.86
CA ILE A 5 1.54 -0.18 -12.74
C ILE A 5 2.66 0.86 -12.59
N GLU A 6 3.13 1.49 -13.67
CA GLU A 6 4.09 2.58 -13.60
C GLU A 6 3.58 3.79 -12.80
N GLU A 7 2.28 4.11 -12.87
CA GLU A 7 1.70 5.18 -12.04
C GLU A 7 1.63 4.78 -10.55
N MET A 8 1.38 3.49 -10.27
CA MET A 8 1.39 2.94 -8.91
C MET A 8 2.80 2.86 -8.33
N ILE A 9 3.78 2.41 -9.11
CA ILE A 9 5.21 2.35 -8.76
C ILE A 9 5.75 3.76 -8.55
N ALA A 10 5.45 4.70 -9.44
CA ALA A 10 5.84 6.10 -9.29
C ALA A 10 5.08 6.85 -8.19
N CYS A 11 4.16 6.18 -7.47
CA CYS A 11 3.26 6.76 -6.48
C CYS A 11 2.48 7.99 -6.98
N ARG A 12 2.30 8.13 -8.30
CA ARG A 12 1.57 9.25 -8.91
C ARG A 12 0.08 8.94 -8.81
N LYS A 13 -0.58 9.51 -7.80
CA LYS A 13 -2.01 9.30 -7.46
C LYS A 13 -2.33 7.97 -6.78
N ALA A 14 -1.47 7.52 -5.86
CA ALA A 14 -1.80 6.38 -5.00
C ALA A 14 -3.16 6.60 -4.28
N PRO A 15 -4.01 5.57 -4.20
CA PRO A 15 -5.30 5.65 -3.53
C PRO A 15 -5.08 5.93 -2.04
N ARG A 16 -5.87 6.84 -1.48
CA ARG A 16 -5.71 7.26 -0.08
C ARG A 16 -6.74 6.57 0.80
N ALA A 17 -6.26 5.78 1.75
CA ALA A 17 -7.11 5.25 2.79
C ALA A 17 -7.61 6.40 3.71
N PRO A 18 -8.87 6.37 4.16
CA PRO A 18 -9.43 7.38 5.08
C PRO A 18 -8.59 7.52 6.36
N ASP A 19 -8.15 6.39 6.92
CA ASP A 19 -7.37 6.34 8.16
C ASP A 19 -5.86 6.43 7.93
N GLY A 20 -5.44 6.65 6.68
CA GLY A 20 -4.04 6.78 6.30
C GLY A 20 -3.47 8.15 6.64
N LYS A 21 -2.17 8.20 6.96
CA LYS A 21 -1.48 9.47 7.16
C LYS A 21 -1.36 10.23 5.84
N ARG A 22 -1.87 11.47 5.81
CA ARG A 22 -1.98 12.29 4.58
C ARG A 22 -0.66 12.49 3.82
N ARG A 23 0.47 12.54 4.52
CA ARG A 23 1.82 12.66 3.93
C ARG A 23 2.56 11.33 3.79
N GLY A 24 1.98 10.25 4.35
CA GLY A 24 2.64 8.98 4.55
C GLY A 24 3.73 9.04 5.62
N VAL A 25 4.22 7.86 6.00
CA VAL A 25 5.25 7.69 7.04
C VAL A 25 6.36 6.81 6.47
N ARG A 26 7.60 7.08 6.85
CA ARG A 26 8.75 6.26 6.43
C ARG A 26 8.71 4.89 7.11
N MET A 27 9.36 3.90 6.51
CA MET A 27 9.41 2.55 7.06
C MET A 27 9.95 2.52 8.51
N ALA A 28 10.98 3.32 8.80
CA ALA A 28 11.60 3.38 10.12
C ALA A 28 10.67 3.93 11.21
N ASP A 29 9.71 4.79 10.83
CA ASP A 29 8.78 5.45 11.74
C ASP A 29 7.40 4.76 11.76
N LEU A 30 7.25 3.64 11.04
CA LEU A 30 5.98 2.92 10.98
C LEU A 30 5.73 2.19 12.29
N ALA A 31 4.53 2.35 12.84
CA ALA A 31 4.07 1.47 13.90
C ALA A 31 4.03 0.02 13.40
N GLU A 32 4.30 -0.93 14.29
CA GLU A 32 4.43 -2.35 13.95
C GLU A 32 3.24 -2.88 13.14
N ARG A 33 2.02 -2.51 13.53
CA ARG A 33 0.75 -2.93 12.90
C ARG A 33 0.15 -1.82 12.03
N ALA A 34 0.95 -1.27 11.12
CA ALA A 34 0.52 -0.21 10.22
C ALA A 34 0.66 -0.59 8.74
N CYS A 35 -0.22 -0.01 7.92
CA CYS A 35 -0.35 -0.29 6.51
C CYS A 35 0.91 0.12 5.75
N ARG A 36 1.52 -0.84 5.07
CA ARG A 36 2.73 -0.69 4.26
C ARG A 36 2.44 -0.42 2.79
N PHE A 37 1.24 0.05 2.44
CA PHE A 37 0.94 0.43 1.07
C PHE A 37 1.69 1.72 0.72
N PRO A 38 2.50 1.75 -0.36
CA PRO A 38 3.24 2.94 -0.76
C PRO A 38 2.29 4.00 -1.31
N ILE A 39 2.37 5.23 -0.80
CA ILE A 39 1.49 6.32 -1.22
C ILE A 39 2.21 7.52 -1.80
N ARG A 40 3.53 7.59 -1.63
CA ARG A 40 4.36 8.69 -2.12
C ARG A 40 5.82 8.27 -2.19
N GLU A 41 6.49 8.67 -3.26
CA GLU A 41 7.94 8.69 -3.35
C GLU A 41 8.43 10.15 -3.33
N VAL A 42 9.48 10.41 -2.57
CA VAL A 42 10.19 11.70 -2.55
C VAL A 42 11.69 11.42 -2.56
N ALA A 43 12.53 12.44 -2.82
CA ALA A 43 13.99 12.33 -2.90
C ALA A 43 14.73 11.84 -1.62
N GLY A 44 14.01 11.25 -0.66
CA GLY A 44 14.54 10.62 0.54
C GLY A 44 13.83 9.32 0.92
N GLY A 45 13.11 8.69 -0.02
CA GLY A 45 12.53 7.35 0.13
C GLY A 45 11.01 7.27 0.01
N ILE A 46 10.52 6.04 0.12
CA ILE A 46 9.10 5.68 -0.01
C ILE A 46 8.39 5.98 1.31
N HIS A 47 7.22 6.61 1.21
CA HIS A 47 6.31 6.86 2.31
C HIS A 47 5.07 5.98 2.18
N PHE A 48 4.69 5.37 3.28
CA PHE A 48 3.63 4.38 3.37
C PHE A 48 2.37 4.96 4.02
N CYS A 49 1.23 4.33 3.75
CA CYS A 49 -0.08 4.73 4.23
C CYS A 49 -0.15 4.90 5.76
N ALA A 50 0.43 3.97 6.52
CA ALA A 50 0.46 3.96 7.98
C ALA A 50 -0.93 3.98 8.68
N ALA A 51 -2.01 3.63 7.95
CA ALA A 51 -3.30 3.31 8.57
C ALA A 51 -3.15 2.06 9.46
N PRO A 52 -3.91 1.93 10.57
CA PRO A 52 -3.87 0.72 11.38
C PRO A 52 -4.28 -0.51 10.57
N VAL A 53 -3.65 -1.65 10.88
CA VAL A 53 -4.01 -2.96 10.33
C VAL A 53 -4.59 -3.83 11.45
N GLU A 54 -5.65 -4.55 11.13
CA GLU A 54 -6.36 -5.43 12.06
C GLU A 54 -5.39 -6.50 12.62
N PRO A 55 -5.33 -6.71 13.95
CA PRO A 55 -4.36 -7.62 14.56
C PRO A 55 -4.45 -9.05 14.05
N GLU A 56 -5.67 -9.59 13.87
CA GLU A 56 -5.84 -10.96 13.35
C GLU A 56 -5.29 -11.06 11.93
N ARG A 57 -5.45 -9.99 11.16
CA ARG A 57 -4.93 -9.93 9.80
C ARG A 57 -3.42 -9.88 9.79
N TRP A 58 -2.81 -9.00 10.59
CA TRP A 58 -1.36 -8.87 10.71
C TRP A 58 -0.71 -10.22 11.05
N ALA A 59 -1.29 -10.93 12.02
CA ALA A 59 -0.83 -12.25 12.48
C ALA A 59 -0.87 -13.33 11.39
N ALA A 60 -1.74 -13.20 10.38
CA ALA A 60 -1.84 -14.16 9.28
C ALA A 60 -0.60 -14.18 8.35
N GLY A 61 0.32 -13.20 8.46
CA GLY A 61 1.65 -13.25 7.84
C GLY A 61 1.74 -13.10 6.30
N GLY A 62 0.65 -13.27 5.57
CA GLY A 62 0.62 -13.19 4.09
C GLY A 62 0.94 -11.80 3.50
N GLN A 63 1.22 -11.70 2.20
CA GLN A 63 1.60 -10.42 1.58
C GLN A 63 0.53 -9.31 1.78
N HIS A 64 -0.75 -9.67 1.70
CA HIS A 64 -1.87 -8.77 1.97
C HIS A 64 -2.17 -8.54 3.46
N SER A 65 -1.44 -9.18 4.39
CA SER A 65 -1.59 -8.94 5.82
C SER A 65 -1.02 -7.60 6.27
N ARG A 66 -0.21 -6.96 5.42
CA ARG A 66 0.49 -5.72 5.72
C ARG A 66 -0.28 -4.48 5.26
N TYR A 67 -1.50 -4.66 4.74
CA TYR A 67 -2.32 -3.58 4.20
C TYR A 67 -3.63 -3.43 4.96
N CYS A 68 -4.07 -2.18 5.14
CA CYS A 68 -5.38 -1.88 5.72
C CYS A 68 -6.51 -2.33 4.79
N ALA A 69 -7.73 -2.46 5.33
CA ALA A 69 -8.91 -2.89 4.59
C ALA A 69 -9.10 -2.15 3.25
N PHE A 70 -8.96 -0.82 3.24
CA PHE A 70 -9.09 -0.02 2.04
C PHE A 70 -8.09 -0.42 0.94
N HIS A 71 -6.80 -0.51 1.27
CA HIS A 71 -5.78 -0.84 0.27
C HIS A 71 -5.86 -2.30 -0.19
N ARG A 72 -6.37 -3.21 0.65
CA ARG A 72 -6.68 -4.59 0.22
C ARG A 72 -7.80 -4.60 -0.81
N VAL A 73 -8.92 -3.94 -0.52
CA VAL A 73 -10.06 -3.85 -1.47
C VAL A 73 -9.62 -3.18 -2.76
N PHE A 74 -8.82 -2.13 -2.68
CA PHE A 74 -8.24 -1.50 -3.86
C PHE A 74 -7.43 -2.47 -4.72
N LEU A 75 -6.53 -3.26 -4.11
CA LEU A 75 -5.71 -4.24 -4.83
C LEU A 75 -6.52 -5.36 -5.46
N LEU A 76 -7.66 -5.76 -4.87
CA LEU A 76 -8.57 -6.74 -5.47
C LEU A 76 -9.26 -6.23 -6.74
N GLN A 77 -9.36 -4.91 -6.91
CA GLN A 77 -9.92 -4.27 -8.11
C GLN A 77 -8.86 -3.96 -9.17
N CYS A 78 -7.58 -4.10 -8.83
CA CYS A 78 -6.50 -4.04 -9.81
C CYS A 78 -6.36 -5.42 -10.45
N GLU A 79 -6.44 -5.51 -11.78
CA GLU A 79 -6.06 -6.72 -12.48
C GLU A 79 -4.61 -7.08 -12.12
N SER A 80 -4.41 -8.27 -11.58
CA SER A 80 -3.07 -8.81 -11.40
C SER A 80 -2.51 -9.15 -12.77
N VAL A 81 -1.54 -8.39 -13.25
CA VAL A 81 -0.57 -8.93 -14.21
C VAL A 81 0.40 -9.80 -13.41
N ALA A 82 -0.07 -10.97 -12.98
CA ALA A 82 0.85 -12.08 -12.78
C ALA A 82 1.39 -12.39 -14.17
N GLU A 83 2.71 -12.28 -14.30
CA GLU A 83 3.52 -12.39 -15.51
C GLU A 83 2.95 -13.44 -16.49
N GLU A 84 2.57 -13.01 -17.70
CA GLU A 84 2.61 -13.90 -18.86
C GLU A 84 4.11 -14.16 -19.11
N ASP A 85 4.63 -15.24 -18.49
CA ASP A 85 5.90 -15.86 -18.86
C ASP A 85 5.90 -16.12 -20.37
N ALA A 86 6.79 -15.43 -21.08
CA ALA A 86 7.03 -15.55 -22.52
C ALA A 86 8.08 -16.62 -22.83
#